data_AF-A0A7Z0GLD6-F1
#
_entry.id   AF-A0A7Z0GLD6-F1
#
_cell.length_a   1.000
_cell.length_b   1.000
_cell.length_c   1.000
_cell.angle_alpha   90.00
_cell.angle_beta   90.00
_cell.angle_gamma   90.00
#
_symmetry.space_group_name_H-M   'P 1'
#
loop_
_entity.id
_entity.type
_entity.pdbx_description
1 polymer ?
#
loop_
_entity_poly.entity_id
_entity_poly.type
_entity_poly.pdbx_seq_one_letter_code
_entity_poly.pdbx_strand_id
1 'polypeptide(L)'
;MSGEDIMRDDVLATVEAEYRADPLSEIAWDDPYPQRMLPGSEAPEDAYSRVSEPARYRILGARARAWERALERLGLGHTESATLPTSWTFQPEHPRARAVVPRRADAQPLVLVDGALEGVAGTVVAVGMGDPRGGSEPVLLDWVPDCGCDACDSGSVDLLEALDQEILTVVGGALHVSGGRGRRRWVAWTTPEGHRASGLGIPRDLSRVLDDARAGRARRGCEVLRGEPWWGG
;
A
#
# COMPACT_ATOMS: atom_id res chain seq x y z
N MET A 1 0.71 -34.49 -5.49
CA MET A 1 -0.47 -33.64 -5.20
C MET A 1 -0.41 -32.52 -6.22
N SER A 2 -1.28 -32.56 -7.21
CA SER A 2 -1.47 -31.44 -8.16
C SER A 2 -1.86 -30.23 -7.33
N GLY A 3 -0.95 -29.26 -7.21
CA GLY A 3 -1.20 -28.02 -6.50
C GLY A 3 -2.36 -27.32 -7.20
N GLU A 4 -3.40 -27.00 -6.43
CA GLU A 4 -4.45 -26.12 -6.88
C GLU A 4 -3.81 -24.75 -7.15
N ASP A 5 -3.99 -24.22 -8.36
CA ASP A 5 -3.46 -22.90 -8.70
C ASP A 5 -4.19 -21.88 -7.85
N ILE A 6 -3.50 -21.31 -6.87
CA ILE A 6 -4.01 -20.24 -6.04
C ILE A 6 -4.30 -19.04 -6.95
N MET A 7 -5.51 -18.50 -6.85
CA MET A 7 -5.97 -17.33 -7.59
C MET A 7 -6.09 -16.13 -6.65
N ARG A 8 -6.25 -14.93 -7.24
CA ARG A 8 -6.50 -13.69 -6.49
C ARG A 8 -7.66 -13.83 -5.50
N ASP A 9 -8.74 -14.49 -5.92
CA ASP A 9 -9.94 -14.63 -5.11
C ASP A 9 -9.71 -15.53 -3.89
N ASP A 10 -8.86 -16.55 -4.00
CA ASP A 10 -8.47 -17.40 -2.86
C ASP A 10 -7.66 -16.60 -1.83
N VAL A 11 -6.77 -15.72 -2.31
CA VAL A 11 -6.01 -14.80 -1.46
C VAL A 11 -6.96 -13.88 -0.72
N LEU A 12 -7.85 -13.18 -1.44
CA LEU A 12 -8.81 -12.25 -0.84
C LEU A 12 -9.76 -12.94 0.16
N ALA A 13 -10.26 -14.13 -0.17
CA ALA A 13 -11.09 -14.91 0.74
C ALA A 13 -10.33 -15.30 2.02
N THR A 14 -9.03 -15.62 1.90
CA THR A 14 -8.19 -15.96 3.05
C THR A 14 -7.88 -14.72 3.90
N VAL A 15 -7.57 -13.58 3.29
CA VAL A 15 -7.38 -12.29 3.99
C VAL A 15 -8.63 -11.94 4.78
N GLU A 16 -9.80 -12.08 4.17
CA GLU A 16 -11.06 -11.77 4.81
C GLU A 16 -11.36 -12.71 5.98
N ALA A 17 -11.05 -14.00 5.86
CA ALA A 17 -11.14 -14.94 6.97
C ALA A 17 -10.17 -14.61 8.12
N GLU A 18 -8.95 -14.18 7.79
CA GLU A 18 -7.93 -13.76 8.77
C GLU A 18 -8.26 -12.44 9.47
N TYR A 19 -8.94 -11.54 8.77
CA TYR A 19 -9.38 -10.26 9.32
C TYR A 19 -10.59 -10.46 10.23
N ARG A 20 -11.59 -11.23 9.81
CA ARG A 20 -12.79 -11.54 10.63
C ARG A 20 -12.48 -12.26 11.94
N ALA A 21 -11.33 -12.93 12.03
CA ALA A 21 -10.87 -13.55 13.27
C ALA A 21 -10.31 -12.55 14.29
N ASP A 22 -9.99 -11.32 13.86
CA ASP A 22 -9.50 -10.24 14.72
C ASP A 22 -10.69 -9.43 15.30
N PRO A 23 -10.78 -9.21 16.62
CA PRO A 23 -11.88 -8.44 17.21
C PRO A 23 -12.04 -7.02 16.65
N LEU A 24 -10.99 -6.44 16.06
CA LEU A 24 -11.06 -5.14 15.41
C LEU A 24 -11.91 -5.15 14.13
N SER A 25 -12.19 -6.32 13.53
CA SER A 25 -13.06 -6.41 12.36
C SER A 25 -14.51 -6.01 12.62
N GLU A 26 -14.94 -6.02 13.88
CA GLU A 26 -16.27 -5.58 14.31
C GLU A 26 -16.38 -4.05 14.41
N ILE A 27 -15.26 -3.33 14.32
CA ILE A 27 -15.26 -1.85 14.31
C ILE A 27 -15.50 -1.38 12.89
N ALA A 28 -16.62 -0.69 12.69
CA ALA A 28 -16.97 -0.03 11.46
C ALA A 28 -17.60 1.35 11.73
N TRP A 29 -17.36 2.29 10.84
CA TRP A 29 -17.98 3.62 10.83
C TRP A 29 -18.11 4.14 9.41
N ASP A 30 -19.12 4.98 9.19
CA ASP A 30 -19.37 5.69 7.93
C ASP A 30 -18.51 6.95 7.82
N ASP A 31 -18.37 7.51 6.61
CA ASP A 31 -17.81 8.85 6.40
C ASP A 31 -18.60 9.85 7.28
N PRO A 32 -17.95 10.61 8.18
CA PRO A 32 -18.62 11.60 9.04
C PRO A 32 -19.12 12.84 8.28
N TYR A 33 -18.60 13.09 7.07
CA TYR A 33 -18.92 14.23 6.23
C TYR A 33 -19.16 13.81 4.76
N PRO A 34 -20.09 12.89 4.46
CA PRO A 34 -20.28 12.35 3.11
C PRO A 34 -20.71 13.43 2.09
N GLN A 35 -21.31 14.52 2.59
CA GLN A 35 -21.71 15.68 1.79
C GLN A 35 -20.51 16.40 1.15
N ARG A 36 -19.27 16.22 1.63
CA ARG A 36 -18.06 16.87 1.05
C ARG A 36 -17.81 16.51 -0.41
N MET A 37 -18.43 15.42 -0.88
CA MET A 37 -18.40 14.99 -2.28
C MET A 37 -19.35 15.82 -3.17
N LEU A 38 -20.22 16.65 -2.59
CA LEU A 38 -21.14 17.52 -3.31
C LEU A 38 -20.51 18.89 -3.58
N PRO A 39 -20.74 19.49 -4.77
CA PRO A 39 -20.21 20.81 -5.09
C PRO A 39 -20.62 21.87 -4.06
N GLY A 40 -19.63 22.60 -3.51
CA GLY A 40 -19.84 23.69 -2.55
C GLY A 40 -20.19 23.25 -1.13
N SER A 41 -20.06 21.96 -0.82
CA SER A 41 -20.20 21.44 0.54
C SER A 41 -18.82 21.10 1.10
N GLU A 42 -18.52 21.55 2.31
CA GLU A 42 -17.26 21.31 3.00
C GLU A 42 -17.52 20.86 4.43
N ALA A 43 -16.55 20.14 5.02
CA ALA A 43 -16.56 19.86 6.44
C ALA A 43 -16.38 21.18 7.22
N PRO A 44 -16.86 21.27 8.46
CA PRO A 44 -16.55 22.39 9.35
C PRO A 44 -15.03 22.59 9.49
N GLU A 45 -14.57 23.84 9.51
CA GLU A 45 -13.13 24.17 9.58
C GLU A 45 -12.42 23.50 10.77
N ASP A 46 -13.07 23.41 11.92
CA ASP A 46 -12.52 22.79 13.12
C ASP A 46 -12.31 21.27 12.95
N ALA A 47 -13.04 20.61 12.04
CA ALA A 47 -12.86 19.20 11.73
C ALA A 47 -11.54 18.92 10.99
N TYR A 48 -10.94 19.91 10.31
CA TYR A 48 -9.62 19.75 9.70
C TYR A 48 -8.47 19.74 10.71
N SER A 49 -8.72 20.17 11.95
CA SER A 49 -7.72 20.27 13.02
C SER A 49 -7.99 19.32 14.20
N ARG A 50 -8.91 18.36 14.04
CA ARG A 50 -9.34 17.45 15.08
C ARG A 50 -9.21 16.00 14.64
N VAL A 51 -8.80 15.15 15.57
CA VAL A 51 -8.79 13.68 15.44
C VAL A 51 -9.58 13.13 16.63
N SER A 52 -10.88 12.90 16.46
CA SER A 52 -11.77 12.61 17.60
C SER A 52 -11.55 11.22 18.20
N GLU A 53 -11.30 10.22 17.36
CA GLU A 53 -11.19 8.82 17.78
C GLU A 53 -10.03 8.11 17.07
N PRO A 54 -8.76 8.46 17.32
CA PRO A 54 -7.63 7.87 16.61
C PRO A 54 -7.56 6.34 16.79
N ALA A 55 -8.07 5.82 17.91
CA ALA A 55 -8.10 4.40 18.23
C ALA A 55 -8.85 3.52 17.21
N ARG A 56 -9.86 4.05 16.50
CA ARG A 56 -10.65 3.27 15.53
C ARG A 56 -9.84 2.90 14.29
N TYR A 57 -8.83 3.70 13.93
CA TYR A 57 -7.94 3.41 12.80
C TYR A 57 -7.05 2.18 13.00
N ARG A 58 -7.03 1.56 14.19
CA ARG A 58 -6.32 0.29 14.43
C ARG A 58 -6.76 -0.86 13.52
N ILE A 59 -7.95 -0.74 12.91
CA ILE A 59 -8.42 -1.65 11.87
C ILE A 59 -7.41 -1.80 10.72
N LEU A 60 -6.64 -0.74 10.41
CA LEU A 60 -5.66 -0.74 9.32
C LEU A 60 -4.48 -1.65 9.64
N GLY A 61 -3.91 -1.51 10.84
CA GLY A 61 -2.88 -2.43 11.32
C GLY A 61 -3.38 -3.87 11.36
N ALA A 62 -4.61 -4.10 11.85
CA ALA A 62 -5.21 -5.43 11.88
C ALA A 62 -5.39 -6.03 10.46
N ARG A 63 -5.84 -5.23 9.49
CA ARG A 63 -6.00 -5.64 8.10
C ARG A 63 -4.66 -5.96 7.44
N ALA A 64 -3.63 -5.14 7.67
CA ALA A 64 -2.28 -5.42 7.21
C ALA A 64 -1.73 -6.75 7.76
N ARG A 65 -2.00 -7.06 9.03
CA ARG A 65 -1.66 -8.37 9.62
C ARG A 65 -2.47 -9.52 9.03
N ALA A 66 -3.73 -9.31 8.68
CA ALA A 66 -4.52 -10.32 8.00
C ALA A 66 -3.92 -10.68 6.63
N TRP A 67 -3.41 -9.69 5.89
CA TRP A 67 -2.65 -9.91 4.66
C TRP A 67 -1.38 -10.73 4.88
N GLU A 68 -0.54 -10.36 5.85
CA GLU A 68 0.68 -11.10 6.20
C GLU A 68 0.35 -12.58 6.46
N ARG A 69 -0.62 -12.84 7.34
CA ARG A 69 -1.02 -14.20 7.72
C ARG A 69 -1.63 -14.98 6.56
N ALA A 70 -2.44 -14.35 5.71
CA ALA A 70 -3.03 -15.00 4.55
C ALA A 70 -1.97 -15.42 3.53
N LEU A 71 -1.03 -14.54 3.19
CA LEU A 71 0.06 -14.84 2.27
C LEU A 71 0.98 -15.95 2.80
N GLU A 72 1.23 -15.98 4.11
CA GLU A 72 1.97 -17.08 4.76
C GLU A 72 1.19 -18.39 4.74
N ARG A 73 -0.09 -18.37 5.11
CA ARG A 73 -0.96 -19.55 5.18
C ARG A 73 -1.10 -20.22 3.82
N LEU A 74 -1.22 -19.42 2.76
CA LEU A 74 -1.29 -19.90 1.38
C LEU A 74 0.09 -20.30 0.82
N GLY A 75 1.17 -20.14 1.61
CA GLY A 75 2.52 -20.49 1.19
C GLY A 75 3.10 -19.57 0.11
N LEU A 76 2.51 -18.38 -0.11
CA LEU A 76 2.94 -17.42 -1.12
C LEU A 76 4.15 -16.60 -0.68
N GLY A 77 4.36 -16.46 0.62
CA GLY A 77 5.50 -15.74 1.18
C GLY A 77 5.80 -16.07 2.64
N HIS A 78 6.74 -15.34 3.23
CA HIS A 78 7.02 -15.36 4.66
C HIS A 78 7.37 -13.95 5.15
N THR A 79 6.97 -13.61 6.36
CA THR A 79 7.19 -12.30 6.96
C THR A 79 8.48 -12.28 7.77
N GLU A 80 9.14 -11.13 7.74
CA GLU A 80 10.28 -10.82 8.59
C GLU A 80 10.29 -9.35 9.00
N SER A 81 11.12 -9.02 9.98
CA SER A 81 11.45 -7.64 10.30
C SER A 81 12.29 -7.00 9.20
N ALA A 82 12.01 -5.75 8.87
CA ALA A 82 12.76 -4.98 7.88
C ALA A 82 13.34 -3.70 8.49
N THR A 83 14.38 -3.16 7.86
CA THR A 83 14.88 -1.82 8.15
C THR A 83 14.51 -0.90 7.00
N LEU A 84 13.99 0.29 7.32
CA LEU A 84 13.63 1.25 6.28
C LEU A 84 14.87 1.98 5.77
N PRO A 85 14.99 2.16 4.44
CA PRO A 85 16.04 2.99 3.89
C PRO A 85 15.85 4.47 4.25
N THR A 86 16.93 5.24 4.14
CA THR A 86 16.86 6.70 4.31
C THR A 86 16.07 7.40 3.19
N SER A 87 15.90 6.74 2.04
CA SER A 87 15.07 7.22 0.93
C SER A 87 13.57 7.07 1.19
N TRP A 88 13.17 6.30 2.21
CA TRP A 88 11.77 6.13 2.58
C TRP A 88 11.17 7.44 3.08
N THR A 89 10.23 8.01 2.31
CA THR A 89 9.80 9.40 2.49
C THR A 89 8.75 9.60 3.58
N PHE A 90 8.10 8.53 4.05
CA PHE A 90 7.06 8.61 5.07
C PHE A 90 7.54 8.05 6.41
N GLN A 91 7.62 8.89 7.43
CA GLN A 91 8.11 8.50 8.76
C GLN A 91 6.98 8.67 9.78
N PRO A 92 6.15 7.65 10.01
CA PRO A 92 5.12 7.74 11.03
C PRO A 92 5.75 7.69 12.43
N GLU A 93 4.98 8.06 13.44
CA GLU A 93 5.39 7.86 14.82
C GLU A 93 5.58 6.36 15.12
N HIS A 94 6.68 6.03 15.81
CA HIS A 94 7.02 4.68 16.26
C HIS A 94 6.97 3.61 15.15
N PRO A 95 7.70 3.80 14.03
CA PRO A 95 7.56 2.97 12.84
C PRO A 95 8.02 1.52 13.10
N ARG A 96 7.27 0.55 12.60
CA ARG A 96 7.61 -0.88 12.63
C ARG A 96 7.51 -1.49 11.23
N ALA A 97 8.65 -1.60 10.57
CA ALA A 97 8.73 -2.13 9.22
C ALA A 97 8.88 -3.66 9.19
N ARG A 98 8.19 -4.26 8.23
CA ARG A 98 8.25 -5.69 7.92
C ARG A 98 8.27 -5.86 6.41
N ALA A 99 8.88 -6.96 5.98
CA ALA A 99 8.80 -7.41 4.61
C ALA A 99 8.11 -8.77 4.58
N VAL A 100 7.12 -8.91 3.72
CA VAL A 100 6.62 -10.21 3.28
C VAL A 100 7.42 -10.56 2.04
N VAL A 101 8.27 -11.58 2.15
CA VAL A 101 9.16 -12.02 1.08
C VAL A 101 8.48 -13.14 0.29
N PRO A 102 8.25 -12.96 -1.02
CA PRO A 102 7.55 -13.96 -1.84
C PRO A 102 8.37 -15.24 -1.98
N ARG A 103 7.68 -16.35 -2.22
CA ARG A 103 8.32 -17.60 -2.65
C ARG A 103 8.77 -17.55 -4.11
N ARG A 104 8.02 -16.82 -4.94
CA ARG A 104 8.35 -16.58 -6.35
C ARG A 104 9.51 -15.60 -6.47
N ALA A 105 10.56 -16.00 -7.19
CA ALA A 105 11.77 -15.17 -7.36
C ALA A 105 11.57 -13.99 -8.32
N ASP A 106 10.54 -14.03 -9.17
CA ASP A 106 10.17 -12.97 -10.11
C ASP A 106 9.14 -12.00 -9.53
N ALA A 107 8.64 -12.25 -8.32
CA ALA A 107 7.74 -11.37 -7.59
C ALA A 107 8.52 -10.41 -6.68
N GLN A 108 7.93 -9.25 -6.39
CA GLN A 108 8.56 -8.25 -5.52
C GLN A 108 8.11 -8.42 -4.07
N PRO A 109 9.01 -8.27 -3.09
CA PRO A 109 8.63 -8.22 -1.69
C PRO A 109 7.68 -7.06 -1.40
N LEU A 110 6.71 -7.34 -0.53
CA LEU A 110 5.77 -6.37 0.02
C LEU A 110 6.34 -5.82 1.32
N VAL A 111 6.49 -4.51 1.41
CA VAL A 111 6.94 -3.82 2.61
C VAL A 111 5.74 -3.18 3.30
N LEU A 112 5.54 -3.50 4.56
CA LEU A 112 4.49 -2.95 5.41
C LEU A 112 5.11 -2.23 6.59
N VAL A 113 4.69 -0.98 6.83
CA VAL A 113 5.16 -0.17 7.95
C VAL A 113 3.97 0.24 8.79
N ASP A 114 3.83 -0.34 9.98
CA ASP A 114 2.88 0.18 10.96
C ASP A 114 3.46 1.43 11.60
N GLY A 115 2.59 2.40 11.85
CA GLY A 115 2.89 3.63 12.55
C GLY A 115 1.84 3.98 13.61
N ALA A 116 2.00 5.15 14.20
CA ALA A 116 1.02 5.76 15.09
C ALA A 116 0.50 7.09 14.55
N LEU A 117 -0.77 7.35 14.82
CA LEU A 117 -1.48 8.61 14.64
C LEU A 117 -1.91 9.06 16.03
N GLU A 118 -1.61 10.31 16.42
CA GLU A 118 -1.91 10.83 17.77
C GLU A 118 -1.34 9.92 18.88
N GLY A 119 -0.13 9.38 18.70
CA GLY A 119 0.50 8.45 19.65
C GLY A 119 -0.14 7.06 19.75
N VAL A 120 -1.16 6.76 18.95
CA VAL A 120 -1.87 5.48 18.96
C VAL A 120 -1.25 4.52 17.95
N ALA A 121 -0.54 3.48 18.42
CA ALA A 121 0.08 2.51 17.51
C ALA A 121 -0.93 1.69 16.68
N GLY A 122 -0.53 1.36 15.45
CA GLY A 122 -1.28 0.50 14.52
C GLY A 122 -2.36 1.22 13.72
N THR A 123 -2.39 2.54 13.75
CA THR A 123 -3.44 3.37 13.13
C THR A 123 -3.04 3.95 11.78
N VAL A 124 -1.78 3.80 11.38
CA VAL A 124 -1.30 4.16 10.05
C VAL A 124 -0.53 2.97 9.50
N VAL A 125 -0.76 2.63 8.24
CA VAL A 125 -0.01 1.60 7.53
C VAL A 125 0.52 2.20 6.23
N ALA A 126 1.84 2.17 6.06
CA ALA A 126 2.46 2.48 4.78
C ALA A 126 2.81 1.20 4.03
N VAL A 127 2.57 1.22 2.72
CA VAL A 127 2.78 0.12 1.80
C VAL A 127 3.89 0.48 0.83
N GLY A 128 4.82 -0.44 0.64
CA GLY A 128 5.90 -0.32 -0.31
C GLY A 128 6.25 -1.64 -0.98
N MET A 129 7.17 -1.56 -1.92
CA MET A 129 7.68 -2.73 -2.63
C MET A 129 9.20 -2.67 -2.79
N GLY A 130 9.83 -3.83 -2.93
CA GLY A 130 11.28 -3.94 -3.11
C GLY A 130 11.94 -4.71 -1.97
N ASP A 131 13.19 -5.09 -2.19
CA ASP A 131 13.90 -6.02 -1.32
C ASP A 131 14.81 -5.31 -0.30
N PRO A 132 14.42 -5.25 0.99
CA PRO A 132 15.27 -4.66 2.02
C PRO A 132 16.57 -5.45 2.28
N ARG A 133 16.75 -6.65 1.71
CA ARG A 133 17.94 -7.51 1.88
C ARG A 133 19.02 -7.31 0.82
N GLY A 134 18.78 -6.52 -0.23
CA GLY A 134 19.85 -6.11 -1.16
C GLY A 134 19.62 -6.34 -2.66
N GLY A 135 18.41 -6.66 -3.11
CA GLY A 135 18.07 -6.65 -4.55
C GLY A 135 17.69 -5.26 -5.09
N SER A 136 16.85 -4.53 -4.37
CA SER A 136 16.36 -3.20 -4.75
C SER A 136 15.87 -2.47 -3.50
N GLU A 137 16.30 -1.23 -3.31
CA GLU A 137 15.90 -0.43 -2.15
C GLU A 137 14.37 -0.28 -2.11
N PRO A 138 13.69 -0.59 -0.98
CA PRO A 138 12.24 -0.47 -0.88
C PRO A 138 11.75 0.93 -1.23
N VAL A 139 10.74 0.99 -2.09
CA VAL A 139 10.06 2.23 -2.46
C VAL A 139 8.70 2.29 -1.78
N LEU A 140 8.37 3.45 -1.23
CA LEU A 140 7.04 3.76 -0.71
C LEU A 140 6.08 3.95 -1.88
N LEU A 141 4.92 3.29 -1.83
CA LEU A 141 3.82 3.50 -2.77
C LEU A 141 2.82 4.50 -2.18
N ASP A 142 2.28 4.17 -1.00
CA ASP A 142 1.28 5.00 -0.32
C ASP A 142 1.22 4.69 1.18
N TRP A 143 0.40 5.43 1.92
CA TRP A 143 0.04 5.14 3.31
C TRP A 143 -1.41 5.50 3.62
N VAL A 144 -2.01 4.75 4.55
CA VAL A 144 -3.41 4.91 4.94
C VAL A 144 -3.52 5.04 6.46
N PRO A 145 -4.30 6.00 7.01
CA PRO A 145 -4.89 7.11 6.27
C PRO A 145 -3.80 8.11 5.81
N ASP A 146 -4.05 8.80 4.70
CA ASP A 146 -3.17 9.88 4.22
C ASP A 146 -3.30 11.15 5.08
N CYS A 147 -4.48 11.35 5.68
CA CYS A 147 -4.79 12.37 6.68
C CYS A 147 -5.67 11.81 7.80
N GLY A 148 -5.31 12.07 9.05
CA GLY A 148 -6.03 11.57 10.22
C GLY A 148 -7.17 12.44 10.74
N CYS A 149 -7.39 13.63 10.16
CA CYS A 149 -8.39 14.56 10.69
C CYS A 149 -9.82 14.12 10.35
N ASP A 150 -10.78 14.53 11.19
CA ASP A 150 -12.18 14.16 11.05
C ASP A 150 -12.76 14.61 9.70
N ALA A 151 -12.32 15.75 9.16
CA ALA A 151 -12.76 16.24 7.85
C ALA A 151 -12.28 15.38 6.67
N CYS A 152 -11.14 14.69 6.83
CA CYS A 152 -10.55 13.84 5.80
C CYS A 152 -10.99 12.38 5.90
N ASP A 153 -11.49 11.94 7.06
CA ASP A 153 -12.00 10.59 7.28
C ASP A 153 -13.06 10.18 6.24
N SER A 154 -12.81 9.10 5.50
CA SER A 154 -13.72 8.52 4.50
C SER A 154 -14.54 7.36 5.02
N GLY A 155 -14.44 7.04 6.30
CA GLY A 155 -15.09 5.85 6.85
C GLY A 155 -14.21 4.60 6.73
N SER A 156 -14.56 3.61 7.55
CA SER A 156 -13.80 2.36 7.67
C SER A 156 -13.69 1.55 6.37
N VAL A 157 -14.76 1.48 5.59
CA VAL A 157 -14.80 0.67 4.35
C VAL A 157 -13.81 1.22 3.33
N ASP A 158 -13.90 2.50 3.00
CA ASP A 158 -13.03 3.16 2.04
C ASP A 158 -11.55 3.06 2.44
N LEU A 159 -11.25 3.19 3.74
CA LEU A 159 -9.88 3.08 4.25
C LEU A 159 -9.32 1.65 4.12
N LEU A 160 -10.12 0.63 4.43
CA LEU A 160 -9.72 -0.77 4.27
C LEU A 160 -9.54 -1.14 2.79
N GLU A 161 -10.45 -0.68 1.92
CA GLU A 161 -10.36 -0.87 0.48
C GLU A 161 -9.12 -0.18 -0.10
N ALA A 162 -8.82 1.04 0.32
CA ALA A 162 -7.61 1.75 -0.08
C ALA A 162 -6.34 0.99 0.33
N LEU A 163 -6.27 0.48 1.56
CA LEU A 163 -5.14 -0.34 2.01
C LEU A 163 -5.02 -1.64 1.18
N ASP A 164 -6.14 -2.33 0.96
CA ASP A 164 -6.16 -3.57 0.16
C ASP A 164 -5.69 -3.32 -1.28
N GLN A 165 -6.08 -2.21 -1.89
CA GLN A 165 -5.66 -1.81 -3.25
C GLN A 165 -4.15 -1.61 -3.36
N GLU A 166 -3.52 -0.97 -2.37
CA GLU A 166 -2.08 -0.75 -2.36
C GLU A 166 -1.31 -2.05 -2.10
N ILE A 167 -1.81 -2.93 -1.24
CA ILE A 167 -1.21 -4.25 -1.05
C ILE A 167 -1.34 -5.08 -2.34
N LEU A 168 -2.54 -5.11 -2.94
CA LEU A 168 -2.81 -5.79 -4.21
C LEU A 168 -1.97 -5.29 -5.37
N THR A 169 -1.63 -4.00 -5.37
CA THR A 169 -0.69 -3.43 -6.34
C THR A 169 0.65 -4.18 -6.32
N VAL A 170 1.16 -4.53 -5.14
CA VAL A 170 2.42 -5.27 -5.01
C VAL A 170 2.23 -6.75 -5.31
N VAL A 171 1.29 -7.39 -4.63
CA VAL A 171 1.14 -8.86 -4.68
C VAL A 171 0.51 -9.34 -5.97
N GLY A 172 -0.28 -8.50 -6.64
CA GLY A 172 -0.87 -8.76 -7.95
C GLY A 172 0.05 -8.46 -9.14
N GLY A 173 1.31 -8.14 -8.87
CA GLY A 173 2.30 -7.78 -9.89
C GLY A 173 2.43 -6.28 -10.02
N ALA A 174 3.62 -5.78 -9.74
CA ALA A 174 3.90 -4.35 -9.69
C ALA A 174 4.88 -3.93 -10.76
N LEU A 175 4.68 -2.73 -11.29
CA LEU A 175 5.67 -1.98 -12.03
C LEU A 175 5.78 -0.61 -11.39
N HIS A 176 6.95 -0.26 -10.88
CA HIS A 176 7.29 1.06 -10.39
C HIS A 176 8.43 1.64 -11.24
N VAL A 177 8.26 2.87 -11.71
CA VAL A 177 9.23 3.60 -12.52
C VAL A 177 9.51 4.93 -11.84
N SER A 178 10.78 5.20 -11.56
CA SER A 178 11.23 6.51 -11.08
C SER A 178 12.10 7.18 -12.13
N GLY A 179 12.16 8.52 -12.10
CA GLY A 179 13.01 9.26 -13.02
C GLY A 179 13.20 10.72 -12.63
N GLY A 180 14.03 11.41 -13.42
CA GLY A 180 14.37 12.80 -13.19
C GLY A 180 15.37 13.01 -12.05
N ARG A 181 15.72 14.28 -11.78
CA ARG A 181 16.70 14.67 -10.76
C ARG A 181 16.27 15.93 -10.03
N GLY A 182 16.68 16.06 -8.77
CA GLY A 182 16.38 17.22 -7.92
C GLY A 182 14.87 17.52 -7.90
N ARG A 183 14.51 18.78 -8.15
CA ARG A 183 13.10 19.23 -8.16
C ARG A 183 12.24 18.63 -9.27
N ARG A 184 12.83 17.97 -10.28
CA ARG A 184 12.11 17.28 -11.36
C ARG A 184 12.08 15.77 -11.17
N ARG A 185 12.34 15.28 -9.96
CA ARG A 185 12.11 13.85 -9.65
C ARG A 185 10.62 13.55 -9.80
N TRP A 186 10.33 12.35 -10.29
CA TRP A 186 8.98 11.81 -10.41
C TRP A 186 9.01 10.30 -10.21
N VAL A 187 7.86 9.75 -9.85
CA VAL A 187 7.60 8.32 -9.71
C VAL A 187 6.25 7.99 -10.32
N ALA A 188 6.09 6.78 -10.82
CA ALA A 188 4.82 6.23 -11.27
C ALA A 188 4.79 4.73 -11.06
N TRP A 189 3.62 4.19 -10.75
CA TRP A 189 3.43 2.77 -10.57
C TRP A 189 2.08 2.29 -11.07
N THR A 190 1.98 1.03 -11.46
CA THR A 190 0.73 0.39 -11.84
C THR A 190 -0.10 0.06 -10.60
N THR A 191 -1.42 0.10 -10.72
CA THR A 191 -2.38 -0.37 -9.70
C THR A 191 -3.38 -1.32 -10.37
N PRO A 192 -4.20 -2.06 -9.62
CA PRO A 192 -5.29 -2.86 -10.19
C PRO A 192 -6.24 -2.06 -11.10
N GLU A 193 -6.38 -0.76 -10.87
CA GLU A 193 -7.26 0.14 -11.60
C GLU A 193 -6.57 0.95 -12.71
N GLY A 194 -5.24 0.84 -12.85
CA GLY A 194 -4.49 1.58 -13.86
C GLY A 194 -3.07 1.92 -13.40
N HIS A 195 -2.82 3.21 -13.18
CA HIS A 195 -1.53 3.69 -12.70
C HIS A 195 -1.67 5.00 -11.91
N ARG A 196 -0.75 5.20 -10.97
CA ARG A 196 -0.58 6.45 -10.21
C ARG A 196 0.77 7.07 -10.54
N ALA A 197 0.87 8.38 -10.33
CA ALA A 197 2.13 9.10 -10.50
C ALA A 197 2.22 10.30 -9.57
N SER A 198 3.43 10.63 -9.16
CA SER A 198 3.71 11.76 -8.29
C SER A 198 5.01 12.46 -8.68
N GLY A 199 5.08 13.77 -8.41
CA GLY A 199 6.24 14.64 -8.65
C GLY A 199 6.06 15.66 -9.78
N LEU A 200 6.99 16.61 -9.86
CA LEU A 200 6.91 17.74 -10.81
C LEU A 200 7.50 17.40 -12.19
N GLY A 201 8.19 16.26 -12.31
CA GLY A 201 8.86 15.85 -13.54
C GLY A 201 8.09 14.84 -14.40
N ILE A 202 6.82 14.56 -14.08
CA ILE A 202 6.03 13.51 -14.73
C ILE A 202 6.04 13.72 -16.25
N PRO A 203 6.48 12.72 -17.04
CA PRO A 203 6.45 12.80 -18.49
C PRO A 203 5.03 12.96 -19.02
N ARG A 204 4.86 13.78 -20.07
CA ARG A 204 3.55 13.92 -20.74
C ARG A 204 3.09 12.62 -21.39
N ASP A 205 4.03 11.74 -21.75
CA ASP A 205 3.84 10.44 -22.37
C ASP A 205 3.97 9.29 -21.35
N LEU A 206 3.52 9.50 -20.11
CA LEU A 206 3.69 8.54 -19.02
C LEU A 206 3.25 7.11 -19.39
N SER A 207 2.10 6.94 -20.05
CA SER A 207 1.64 5.61 -20.48
C SER A 207 2.67 4.88 -21.34
N ARG A 208 3.31 5.60 -22.28
CA ARG A 208 4.38 5.04 -23.11
C ARG A 208 5.61 4.67 -22.29
N VAL A 209 5.96 5.49 -21.29
CA VAL A 209 7.08 5.21 -20.39
C VAL A 209 6.82 3.92 -19.60
N LEU A 210 5.59 3.72 -19.11
CA LEU A 210 5.19 2.49 -18.43
C LEU A 210 5.18 1.29 -19.39
N ASP A 211 4.64 1.44 -20.60
CA ASP A 211 4.63 0.37 -21.61
C ASP A 211 6.05 -0.06 -22.02
N ASP A 212 6.94 0.89 -22.24
CA ASP A 212 8.34 0.64 -22.53
C ASP A 212 9.03 -0.05 -21.34
N ALA A 213 8.76 0.37 -20.11
CA ALA A 213 9.28 -0.29 -18.91
C ALA A 213 8.76 -1.75 -18.78
N ARG A 214 7.47 -2.01 -19.02
CA ARG A 214 6.92 -3.39 -19.06
C ARG A 214 7.60 -4.25 -20.13
N ALA A 215 7.96 -3.65 -21.25
CA ALA A 215 8.64 -4.36 -22.33
C ALA A 215 10.18 -4.40 -22.18
N GLY A 216 10.73 -3.98 -21.04
CA GLY A 216 12.18 -4.01 -20.78
C GLY A 216 12.99 -2.93 -21.53
N ARG A 217 12.32 -1.91 -22.08
CA ARG A 217 12.92 -0.79 -22.82
C ARG A 217 12.95 0.51 -22.00
N ALA A 218 13.26 0.40 -20.72
CA ALA A 218 13.27 1.54 -19.80
C ALA A 218 14.06 2.73 -20.36
N ARG A 219 13.46 3.92 -20.32
CA ARG A 219 14.09 5.15 -20.80
C ARG A 219 15.35 5.44 -19.98
N ARG A 220 16.43 5.87 -20.65
CA ARG A 220 17.69 6.25 -20.00
C ARG A 220 17.44 7.24 -18.84
N GLY A 221 17.98 6.90 -17.66
CA GLY A 221 17.84 7.71 -16.45
C GLY A 221 16.55 7.46 -15.67
N CYS A 222 15.76 6.46 -16.07
CA CYS A 222 14.71 5.90 -15.23
C CYS A 222 15.22 4.64 -14.52
N GLU A 223 14.77 4.43 -13.29
CA GLU A 223 14.93 3.18 -12.57
C GLU A 223 13.59 2.44 -12.60
N VAL A 224 13.64 1.12 -12.77
CA VAL A 224 12.45 0.28 -12.88
C VAL A 224 12.54 -0.83 -11.86
N LEU A 225 11.48 -0.96 -11.08
CA LEU A 225 11.23 -2.08 -10.20
C LEU A 225 10.00 -2.83 -10.74
N ARG A 226 10.12 -4.14 -10.95
CA ARG A 226 9.05 -4.97 -11.51
C ARG A 226 8.93 -6.27 -10.75
N GLY A 227 7.70 -6.70 -10.48
CA GLY A 227 7.36 -8.01 -9.96
C GLY A 227 6.22 -8.64 -10.73
N GLU A 228 6.30 -9.94 -10.96
CA GLU A 228 5.16 -10.74 -11.38
C GLU A 228 4.18 -10.96 -10.21
N PRO A 229 2.91 -11.30 -10.49
CA PRO A 229 1.96 -11.67 -9.46
C PRO A 229 2.49 -12.83 -8.58
N TRP A 230 2.13 -12.80 -7.30
CA TRP A 230 2.56 -13.82 -6.34
C TRP A 230 1.86 -15.15 -6.54
N TRP A 231 0.70 -15.12 -7.19
CA TRP A 231 -0.15 -16.25 -7.51
C TRP A 231 -0.29 -16.41 -9.03
N GLY A 232 -0.87 -17.52 -9.48
CA GLY A 232 -0.93 -17.87 -10.90
C GLY A 232 0.40 -18.41 -11.43
N GLY A 233 0.35 -19.62 -11.98
CA GLY A 233 1.43 -20.27 -12.75
C GLY A 233 1.13 -20.18 -14.24
#